data_AF-A0A167F2W0-F1
#
_entry.id   AF-A0A167F2W0-F1
#
_cell.length_a   1.000
_cell.length_b   1.000
_cell.length_c   1.000
_cell.angle_alpha   90.00
_cell.angle_beta   90.00
_cell.angle_gamma   90.00
#
_symmetry.space_group_name_H-M   'P 1'
#
loop_
_entity.id
_entity.type
_entity.pdbx_description
1 polymer ?
#
loop_
_entity_poly.entity_id
_entity_poly.type
_entity_poly.pdbx_seq_one_letter_code
_entity_poly.pdbx_strand_id
1 'polypeptide(L)'
;MKGQRLKYANPFRFFLSVSIIYFLLYSVVTYFEDNSPQDEFENIYTGIDDGKKKDLDVGILKIKIDSSTQQQNKIVRNDTLASKNDSTATKTKQTEEYEYDYTYLSEKELQSLSSGERIYERFGIYRGFYERNEIKQAEIALDSLKHPKTAFNKWMYEKVESIERIKENPYGFINYMVQKTPFFLFFCSPILALFLWLLYYRKKRYYMEHLVFLFHIFSFVFLALLIAMIPDLIIGTDILQGLLFLIIGPFYFYKALRNYYQQKRLITIIKFVFLNIFFWISTTIAGLIFLFISAALY
;
A
#
# COMPACT_ATOMS: atom_id res chain seq x y z
N MET A 1 -24.55 17.05 42.01
CA MET A 1 -23.49 16.44 41.19
C MET A 1 -22.17 17.12 41.57
N LYS A 2 -21.24 16.40 42.21
CA LYS A 2 -19.91 16.95 42.56
C LYS A 2 -19.09 17.11 41.29
N GLY A 3 -18.96 18.35 40.82
CA GLY A 3 -18.11 18.72 39.70
C GLY A 3 -16.64 18.70 40.11
N GLN A 4 -16.01 17.52 40.11
CA GLN A 4 -14.57 17.47 39.93
C GLN A 4 -14.30 17.66 38.44
N ARG A 5 -13.65 18.77 38.08
CA ARG A 5 -13.02 18.92 36.77
C ARG A 5 -11.84 17.95 36.71
N LEU A 6 -12.13 16.67 36.53
CA LEU A 6 -11.13 15.70 36.09
C LEU A 6 -10.54 16.28 34.80
N LYS A 7 -9.24 16.56 34.82
CA LYS A 7 -8.48 16.90 33.60
C LYS A 7 -8.47 15.66 32.72
N TYR A 8 -9.55 15.42 32.00
CA TYR A 8 -9.58 14.39 30.99
C TYR A 8 -8.59 14.78 29.89
N ALA A 9 -7.69 13.86 29.55
CA ALA A 9 -6.86 14.03 28.38
C ALA A 9 -7.77 14.18 27.16
N ASN A 10 -7.48 15.16 26.30
CA ASN A 10 -8.19 15.32 25.04
C ASN A 10 -8.08 13.99 24.25
N PRO A 11 -9.19 13.33 23.89
CA PRO A 11 -9.18 12.02 23.24
C PRO A 11 -8.34 11.99 21.96
N PHE A 12 -8.37 13.07 21.17
CA PHE A 12 -7.54 13.20 19.97
C PHE A 12 -6.06 13.22 20.32
N ARG A 13 -5.67 14.06 21.28
CA ARG A 13 -4.27 14.16 21.72
C ARG A 13 -3.77 12.82 22.28
N PHE A 14 -4.60 12.14 23.06
CA PHE A 14 -4.26 10.84 23.63
C PHE A 14 -4.05 9.79 22.54
N PHE A 15 -4.98 9.67 21.58
CA PHE A 15 -4.84 8.79 20.42
C PHE A 15 -3.53 9.06 19.65
N LEU A 16 -3.28 10.33 19.30
CA LEU A 16 -2.09 10.69 18.53
C LEU A 16 -0.81 10.40 19.31
N SER A 17 -0.77 10.71 20.61
CA SER A 17 0.40 10.43 21.44
C SER A 17 0.69 8.93 21.55
N VAL A 18 -0.31 8.11 21.88
CA VAL A 18 -0.08 6.66 22.07
C VAL A 18 0.26 5.98 20.75
N SER A 19 -0.40 6.36 19.64
CA SER A 19 -0.08 5.81 18.32
C SER A 19 1.33 6.20 17.86
N ILE A 20 1.72 7.47 17.95
CA ILE A 20 3.08 7.89 17.60
C ILE A 20 4.13 7.14 18.42
N ILE A 21 3.93 7.00 19.74
CA ILE A 21 4.85 6.24 20.59
C ILE A 21 4.93 4.78 20.13
N TYR A 22 3.80 4.13 19.88
CA TYR A 22 3.77 2.75 19.40
C TYR A 22 4.55 2.60 18.08
N PHE A 23 4.25 3.41 17.07
CA PHE A 23 4.90 3.30 15.76
C PHE A 23 6.38 3.68 15.78
N LEU A 24 6.78 4.62 16.65
CA LEU A 24 8.19 4.93 16.86
C LEU A 24 8.92 3.72 17.45
N LEU A 25 8.39 3.13 18.53
CA LEU A 25 9.00 1.96 19.16
C LEU A 25 9.02 0.76 18.22
N TYR A 26 7.94 0.52 17.48
CA TYR A 26 7.87 -0.54 16.48
C TYR A 26 8.94 -0.35 15.39
N SER A 27 9.14 0.88 14.90
CA SER A 27 10.21 1.20 13.93
C SER A 27 11.62 0.96 14.50
N VAL A 28 11.82 1.25 15.79
CA VAL A 28 13.10 0.97 16.47
C VAL A 28 13.34 -0.53 16.62
N VAL A 29 12.34 -1.30 17.04
CA VAL A 29 12.43 -2.76 17.20
C VAL A 29 12.75 -3.42 15.86
N THR A 30 11.96 -3.12 14.84
CA THR A 30 12.17 -3.66 13.48
C THR A 30 13.53 -3.29 12.90
N TYR A 31 14.02 -2.06 13.14
CA TYR A 31 15.37 -1.66 12.72
C TYR A 31 16.48 -2.52 13.37
N PHE A 32 16.30 -2.98 14.60
CA PHE A 32 17.27 -3.85 15.26
C PHE A 32 17.17 -5.32 14.84
N GLU A 33 15.97 -5.80 14.50
CA GLU A 33 15.74 -7.16 13.96
C GLU A 33 16.28 -7.32 12.53
N ASP A 34 16.15 -6.29 11.69
CA ASP A 34 16.54 -6.26 10.26
C ASP A 34 18.07 -6.22 10.01
N ASN A 35 18.90 -6.27 11.06
CA ASN A 35 20.34 -6.53 10.93
C ASN A 35 20.66 -8.04 10.82
N SER A 36 19.65 -8.89 10.62
CA SER A 36 19.78 -10.31 10.29
C SER A 36 19.09 -10.59 8.94
N PRO A 37 19.65 -11.46 8.07
CA PRO A 37 19.45 -11.35 6.62
C PRO A 37 18.01 -11.67 6.17
N GLN A 38 17.36 -10.70 5.51
CA GLN A 38 16.56 -10.74 4.26
C GLN A 38 15.55 -11.88 3.95
N ASP A 39 15.32 -12.87 4.82
CA ASP A 39 14.59 -14.08 4.45
C ASP A 39 13.06 -13.99 4.59
N GLU A 40 12.51 -12.98 5.29
CA GLU A 40 11.05 -12.90 5.53
C GLU A 40 10.25 -12.26 4.38
N PHE A 41 10.83 -11.35 3.60
CA PHE A 41 10.12 -10.79 2.43
C PHE A 41 10.16 -11.73 1.22
N GLU A 42 11.18 -12.58 1.09
CA GLU A 42 11.20 -13.58 0.03
C GLU A 42 9.98 -14.50 0.17
N ASN A 43 9.64 -14.97 1.37
CA ASN A 43 8.51 -15.86 1.61
C ASN A 43 7.11 -15.29 1.30
N ILE A 44 6.94 -13.95 1.29
CA ILE A 44 5.67 -13.31 0.91
C ILE A 44 5.49 -13.30 -0.63
N TYR A 45 6.60 -13.31 -1.39
CA TYR A 45 6.59 -13.30 -2.86
C TYR A 45 6.89 -14.68 -3.49
N THR A 46 7.64 -15.56 -2.83
CA THR A 46 8.06 -16.89 -3.32
C THR A 46 7.15 -18.02 -2.84
N GLY A 47 6.13 -17.74 -2.03
CA GLY A 47 5.04 -18.69 -1.72
C GLY A 47 4.16 -19.08 -2.92
N ILE A 48 4.43 -18.55 -4.12
CA ILE A 48 3.91 -19.07 -5.39
C ILE A 48 4.86 -20.17 -5.87
N ASP A 49 4.72 -21.34 -5.25
CA ASP A 49 5.28 -22.59 -5.74
C ASP A 49 4.62 -22.94 -7.10
N ASP A 50 5.28 -22.60 -8.21
CA ASP A 50 4.85 -22.94 -9.58
C ASP A 50 5.21 -24.39 -9.94
N GLY A 51 4.87 -25.32 -9.03
CA GLY A 51 4.72 -26.74 -9.33
C GLY A 51 3.29 -27.12 -9.69
N LYS A 52 2.27 -26.29 -9.39
CA LYS A 52 0.87 -26.57 -9.73
C LYS A 52 0.07 -25.29 -9.98
N LYS A 53 -0.10 -24.96 -11.27
CA LYS A 53 -1.13 -24.07 -11.77
C LYS A 53 -2.48 -24.38 -11.13
N LYS A 54 -2.96 -23.48 -10.30
CA LYS A 54 -4.36 -23.35 -9.93
C LYS A 54 -4.67 -21.86 -9.97
N ASP A 55 -5.50 -21.47 -10.94
CA ASP A 55 -5.86 -20.09 -11.23
C ASP A 55 -6.25 -19.33 -9.96
N LEU A 56 -5.34 -18.46 -9.50
CA LEU A 56 -5.59 -17.44 -8.49
C LEU A 56 -5.57 -16.10 -9.22
N ASP A 57 -6.75 -15.71 -9.69
CA ASP A 57 -7.05 -14.40 -10.25
C ASP A 57 -6.93 -13.36 -9.12
N VAL A 58 -5.71 -12.86 -8.91
CA VAL A 58 -5.48 -11.66 -8.11
C VAL A 58 -5.97 -10.49 -8.96
N GLY A 59 -7.18 -10.01 -8.65
CA GLY A 59 -7.86 -8.92 -9.33
C GLY A 59 -7.14 -7.58 -9.21
N ILE A 60 -6.03 -7.42 -9.90
CA ILE A 60 -5.64 -6.13 -10.45
C ILE A 60 -6.50 -5.97 -11.70
N LEU A 61 -7.30 -4.90 -11.73
CA LEU A 61 -8.28 -4.59 -12.78
C LEU A 61 -7.72 -4.87 -14.19
N LYS A 62 -8.04 -6.05 -14.74
CA LYS A 62 -7.94 -6.34 -16.18
C LYS A 62 -8.99 -5.49 -16.88
N ILE A 63 -8.64 -4.26 -17.24
CA ILE A 63 -9.38 -3.52 -18.25
C ILE A 63 -9.08 -4.23 -19.58
N LYS A 64 -9.97 -5.16 -19.98
CA LYS A 64 -9.99 -5.69 -21.34
C LYS A 64 -10.34 -4.54 -22.28
N ILE A 65 -9.33 -4.00 -22.96
CA ILE A 65 -9.53 -3.26 -24.20
C ILE A 65 -9.42 -4.30 -25.31
N ASP A 66 -10.57 -4.80 -25.76
CA ASP A 66 -10.64 -5.65 -26.95
C ASP A 66 -10.31 -4.79 -28.18
N SER A 67 -9.04 -4.79 -28.59
CA SER A 67 -8.61 -4.29 -29.89
C SER A 67 -8.49 -5.46 -30.86
N SER A 68 -9.63 -6.03 -31.24
CA SER A 68 -9.71 -6.94 -32.38
C SER A 68 -9.93 -6.14 -33.66
N THR A 69 -8.85 -5.91 -34.42
CA THR A 69 -8.96 -5.77 -35.88
C THR A 69 -7.73 -6.36 -36.57
N GLN A 70 -8.05 -7.21 -37.55
CA GLN A 70 -7.18 -8.07 -38.32
C GLN A 70 -6.23 -7.32 -39.28
N GLN A 71 -5.06 -7.95 -39.48
CA GLN A 71 -4.38 -8.23 -40.76
C GLN A 71 -4.25 -7.11 -41.84
N GLN A 72 -3.01 -6.78 -42.24
CA GLN A 72 -2.36 -7.29 -43.47
C GLN A 72 -1.04 -6.56 -43.83
N ASN A 73 0.00 -7.38 -44.07
CA ASN A 73 1.06 -7.28 -45.08
C ASN A 73 1.88 -5.99 -45.28
N LYS A 74 3.22 -6.09 -45.14
CA LYS A 74 4.14 -6.32 -46.29
C LYS A 74 5.62 -6.47 -45.86
N ILE A 75 6.14 -7.67 -46.11
CA ILE A 75 7.39 -8.00 -46.84
C ILE A 75 8.50 -6.92 -46.82
N VAL A 76 9.72 -7.28 -46.38
CA VAL A 76 10.96 -7.26 -47.21
C VAL A 76 12.15 -7.95 -46.49
N ARG A 77 12.61 -9.01 -47.18
CA ARG A 77 13.97 -9.60 -47.34
C ARG A 77 14.80 -10.08 -46.15
N ASN A 78 14.98 -11.41 -46.18
CA ASN A 78 16.12 -12.17 -45.69
C ASN A 78 17.31 -12.05 -46.67
N ASP A 79 18.52 -12.02 -46.13
CA ASP A 79 19.81 -12.55 -46.63
C ASP A 79 20.72 -12.56 -45.36
N THR A 80 21.52 -13.55 -44.95
CA THR A 80 22.23 -14.62 -45.65
C THR A 80 22.74 -15.64 -44.60
N LEU A 81 22.56 -16.92 -44.93
CA LEU A 81 23.33 -18.16 -44.64
C LEU A 81 24.60 -18.09 -43.75
N ALA A 82 24.72 -18.99 -42.75
CA ALA A 82 25.64 -20.16 -42.78
C ALA A 82 25.82 -20.92 -41.42
N SER A 83 25.49 -22.22 -41.47
CA SER A 83 26.23 -23.40 -40.95
C SER A 83 26.64 -23.59 -39.46
N LYS A 84 25.93 -24.52 -38.81
CA LYS A 84 26.36 -25.74 -38.07
C LYS A 84 27.58 -25.78 -37.12
N ASN A 85 27.26 -26.33 -35.94
CA ASN A 85 27.95 -27.39 -35.16
C ASN A 85 28.94 -27.02 -34.03
N ASP A 86 28.41 -27.15 -32.81
CA ASP A 86 28.79 -28.14 -31.76
C ASP A 86 29.94 -27.86 -30.77
N SER A 87 29.52 -27.95 -29.49
CA SER A 87 30.24 -28.42 -28.29
C SER A 87 31.19 -27.53 -27.46
N THR A 88 30.74 -27.35 -26.20
CA THR A 88 31.46 -27.31 -24.92
C THR A 88 32.31 -26.09 -24.53
N ALA A 89 31.80 -25.27 -23.60
CA ALA A 89 32.56 -24.75 -22.45
C ALA A 89 31.67 -23.95 -21.46
N THR A 90 31.69 -24.40 -20.19
CA THR A 90 31.63 -23.60 -18.96
C THR A 90 30.40 -22.71 -18.68
N LYS A 91 29.47 -23.23 -17.86
CA LYS A 91 28.40 -22.45 -17.23
C LYS A 91 28.98 -21.50 -16.17
N THR A 92 29.39 -20.31 -16.60
CA THR A 92 29.42 -19.14 -15.71
C THR A 92 27.97 -18.69 -15.56
N LYS A 93 27.47 -18.60 -14.32
CA LYS A 93 26.16 -18.00 -14.02
C LYS A 93 26.19 -16.53 -14.46
N GLN A 94 25.79 -16.28 -15.71
CA GLN A 94 25.39 -14.97 -16.17
C GLN A 94 24.08 -14.65 -15.46
N THR A 95 24.12 -13.64 -14.61
CA THR A 95 22.93 -12.89 -14.20
C THR A 95 22.24 -12.47 -15.50
N GLU A 96 21.06 -13.01 -15.77
CA GLU A 96 20.28 -12.64 -16.95
C GLU A 96 19.91 -11.16 -16.81
N GLU A 97 20.69 -10.31 -17.47
CA GLU A 97 20.40 -8.91 -17.70
C GLU A 97 19.18 -8.88 -18.63
N TYR A 98 18.00 -8.65 -18.05
CA TYR A 98 16.79 -8.44 -18.83
C TYR A 98 16.96 -7.13 -19.60
N GLU A 99 17.32 -7.23 -20.87
CA GLU A 99 17.35 -6.10 -21.81
C GLU A 99 15.90 -5.63 -22.05
N TYR A 100 15.47 -4.66 -21.25
CA TYR A 100 14.17 -3.99 -21.47
C TYR A 100 14.31 -3.06 -22.67
N ASP A 101 13.95 -3.56 -23.84
CA ASP A 101 13.79 -2.74 -25.04
C ASP A 101 12.50 -1.92 -24.93
N TYR A 102 12.62 -0.58 -25.01
CA TYR A 102 11.46 0.31 -25.07
C TYR A 102 11.43 0.99 -26.44
N THR A 103 10.28 0.91 -27.10
CA THR A 103 10.05 1.61 -28.36
C THR A 103 9.92 3.10 -28.08
N TYR A 104 10.89 3.89 -28.54
CA TYR A 104 10.79 5.34 -28.48
C TYR A 104 9.62 5.84 -29.34
N LEU A 105 8.73 6.63 -28.76
CA LEU A 105 7.65 7.36 -29.45
C LEU A 105 7.81 8.85 -29.16
N SER A 106 7.78 9.68 -30.20
CA SER A 106 7.78 11.14 -30.07
C SER A 106 6.46 11.65 -29.48
N GLU A 107 6.47 12.89 -28.99
CA GLU A 107 5.27 13.53 -28.45
C GLU A 107 4.11 13.56 -29.46
N LYS A 108 4.39 13.69 -30.76
CA LYS A 108 3.35 13.68 -31.81
C LYS A 108 2.72 12.30 -31.99
N GLU A 109 3.51 11.24 -31.87
CA GLU A 109 3.04 9.85 -31.95
C GLU A 109 2.26 9.48 -30.69
N LEU A 110 2.69 9.94 -29.52
CA LEU A 110 1.93 9.78 -28.29
C LEU A 110 0.56 10.49 -28.34
N GLN A 111 0.46 11.60 -29.07
CA GLN A 111 -0.79 12.35 -29.23
C GLN A 111 -1.79 11.68 -30.19
N SER A 112 -1.35 10.76 -31.06
CA SER A 112 -2.27 10.03 -31.95
C SER A 112 -2.94 8.83 -31.25
N LEU A 113 -2.44 8.41 -30.09
CA LEU A 113 -2.98 7.31 -29.29
C LEU A 113 -4.20 7.73 -28.46
N SER A 114 -4.97 6.74 -27.99
CA SER A 114 -6.03 7.00 -27.02
C SER A 114 -5.45 7.50 -25.68
N SER A 115 -6.28 8.19 -24.89
CA SER A 115 -5.83 8.80 -23.63
C SER A 115 -5.17 7.82 -22.66
N GLY A 116 -5.65 6.58 -22.59
CA GLY A 116 -5.10 5.54 -21.71
C GLY A 116 -3.78 4.96 -22.25
N GLU A 117 -3.76 4.59 -23.53
CA GLU A 117 -2.56 4.08 -24.20
C GLU A 117 -1.42 5.10 -24.17
N ARG A 118 -1.71 6.38 -24.40
CA ARG A 118 -0.73 7.47 -24.30
C ARG A 118 -0.04 7.53 -22.95
N ILE A 119 -0.76 7.30 -21.85
CA ILE A 119 -0.20 7.33 -20.50
C ILE A 119 0.67 6.09 -20.27
N TYR A 120 0.17 4.93 -20.68
CA TYR A 120 0.88 3.65 -20.56
C TYR A 120 2.21 3.66 -21.34
N GLU A 121 2.16 4.00 -22.62
CA GLU A 121 3.34 4.06 -23.50
C GLU A 121 4.35 5.09 -23.00
N ARG A 122 3.88 6.29 -22.60
CA ARG A 122 4.76 7.33 -22.06
C ARG A 122 5.48 6.86 -20.79
N PHE A 123 4.76 6.21 -19.88
CA PHE A 123 5.36 5.64 -18.67
C PHE A 123 6.39 4.55 -19.02
N GLY A 124 6.08 3.68 -19.99
CA GLY A 124 7.01 2.67 -20.50
C GLY A 124 8.30 3.26 -21.06
N ILE A 125 8.20 4.31 -21.88
CA ILE A 125 9.36 5.03 -22.43
C ILE A 125 10.22 5.63 -21.32
N TYR A 126 9.59 6.31 -20.35
CA TYR A 126 10.32 6.94 -19.25
C TYR A 126 10.99 5.91 -18.36
N ARG A 127 10.32 4.80 -18.08
CA ARG A 127 10.89 3.68 -17.32
C ARG A 127 12.07 3.03 -18.04
N GLY A 128 11.90 2.65 -19.30
CA GLY A 128 13.00 2.05 -20.07
C GLY A 128 14.18 3.00 -20.26
N PHE A 129 13.93 4.30 -20.43
CA PHE A 129 15.01 5.30 -20.48
C PHE A 129 15.74 5.43 -19.14
N TYR A 130 15.00 5.48 -18.02
CA TYR A 130 15.59 5.55 -16.68
C TYR A 130 16.44 4.32 -16.38
N GLU A 131 15.92 3.12 -16.62
CA GLU A 131 16.62 1.85 -16.36
C GLU A 131 17.91 1.73 -17.19
N ARG A 132 17.95 2.28 -18.41
CA ARG A 132 19.15 2.22 -19.27
C ARG A 132 20.21 3.27 -18.94
N ASN A 133 19.80 4.48 -18.57
CA ASN A 133 20.71 5.63 -18.47
C ASN A 133 20.93 6.12 -17.04
N GLU A 134 20.12 5.65 -16.08
CA GLU A 134 20.12 6.03 -14.66
C GLU A 134 20.04 7.55 -14.41
N ILE A 135 19.48 8.31 -15.37
CA ILE A 135 19.33 9.76 -15.27
C ILE A 135 18.16 10.07 -14.34
N LYS A 136 18.47 10.50 -13.11
CA LYS A 136 17.46 10.88 -12.10
C LYS A 136 16.78 12.21 -12.38
N GLN A 137 17.51 13.16 -12.98
CA GLN A 137 16.96 14.50 -13.23
C GLN A 137 15.98 14.48 -14.40
N ALA A 138 14.68 14.65 -14.09
CA ALA A 138 13.61 14.64 -15.08
C ALA A 138 13.83 15.64 -16.23
N GLU A 139 14.42 16.82 -15.97
CA GLU A 139 14.67 17.79 -17.04
C GLU A 139 15.67 17.29 -18.08
N ILE A 140 16.76 16.66 -17.62
CA ILE A 140 17.82 16.13 -18.48
C ILE A 140 17.30 14.91 -19.26
N ALA A 141 16.52 14.07 -18.60
CA ALA A 141 15.91 12.91 -19.23
C ALA A 141 14.91 13.31 -20.32
N LEU A 142 14.05 14.29 -20.04
CA LEU A 142 13.07 14.79 -21.01
C LEU A 142 13.73 15.51 -22.19
N ASP A 143 14.83 16.23 -21.96
CA ASP A 143 15.65 16.82 -23.05
C ASP A 143 16.21 15.72 -23.95
N SER A 144 16.79 14.68 -23.36
CA SER A 144 17.38 13.55 -24.08
C SER A 144 16.33 12.79 -24.91
N LEU A 145 15.13 12.62 -24.33
CA LEU A 145 13.96 12.04 -24.99
C LEU A 145 13.26 12.99 -25.95
N LYS A 146 13.67 14.27 -26.06
CA LYS A 146 12.98 15.29 -26.87
C LYS A 146 11.49 15.43 -26.55
N HIS A 147 11.09 15.11 -25.31
CA HIS A 147 9.73 15.29 -24.83
C HIS A 147 9.60 16.67 -24.18
N PRO A 148 8.45 17.35 -24.31
CA PRO A 148 8.28 18.66 -23.72
C PRO A 148 8.34 18.57 -22.18
N LYS A 149 9.00 19.53 -21.55
CA LYS A 149 9.15 19.64 -20.09
C LYS A 149 7.90 20.14 -19.38
N THR A 150 6.74 19.58 -19.72
CA THR A 150 5.48 19.90 -19.04
C THR A 150 5.51 19.41 -17.60
N ALA A 151 4.71 20.02 -16.73
CA ALA A 151 4.59 19.59 -15.33
C ALA A 151 4.19 18.10 -15.23
N PHE A 152 3.32 17.64 -16.14
CA PHE A 152 2.88 16.25 -16.20
C PHE A 152 4.03 15.30 -16.59
N ASN A 153 4.81 15.62 -17.61
CA ASN A 153 5.91 14.78 -18.06
C ASN A 153 7.03 14.70 -17.02
N LYS A 154 7.34 15.83 -16.36
CA LYS A 154 8.28 15.86 -15.24
C LYS A 154 7.80 14.98 -14.09
N TRP A 155 6.56 15.19 -13.65
CA TRP A 155 5.94 14.39 -12.59
C TRP A 155 5.93 12.89 -12.93
N MET A 156 5.62 12.52 -14.17
CA MET A 156 5.58 11.11 -14.60
C MET A 156 6.97 10.49 -14.59
N TYR A 157 7.99 11.21 -15.04
CA TYR A 157 9.38 10.73 -14.99
C TYR A 157 9.87 10.60 -13.53
N GLU A 158 9.57 11.57 -12.67
CA GLU A 158 9.86 11.47 -11.23
C GLU A 158 9.15 10.27 -10.57
N LYS A 159 7.95 9.89 -11.04
CA LYS A 159 7.26 8.68 -10.56
C LYS A 159 7.98 7.40 -10.97
N VAL A 160 8.61 7.35 -12.14
CA VAL A 160 9.45 6.21 -12.54
C VAL A 160 10.58 6.02 -11.53
N GLU A 161 11.32 7.10 -11.23
CA GLU A 161 12.38 7.07 -10.20
C GLU A 161 11.84 6.62 -8.84
N SER A 162 10.68 7.14 -8.43
CA SER A 162 10.05 6.76 -7.14
C SER A 162 9.77 5.26 -7.09
N ILE A 163 9.29 4.67 -8.20
CA ILE A 163 8.97 3.24 -8.32
C ILE A 163 10.24 2.40 -8.29
N GLU A 164 11.29 2.78 -9.00
CA GLU A 164 12.56 2.04 -8.97
C GLU A 164 13.18 2.08 -7.57
N ARG A 165 13.15 3.22 -6.87
CA ARG A 165 13.57 3.30 -5.46
C ARG A 165 12.79 2.36 -4.53
N ILE A 166 11.48 2.20 -4.76
CA ILE A 166 10.66 1.28 -3.97
C ILE A 166 11.05 -0.18 -4.27
N LYS A 167 11.36 -0.51 -5.52
CA LYS A 167 11.83 -1.86 -5.88
C LYS A 167 13.20 -2.16 -5.31
N GLU A 168 14.11 -1.20 -5.34
CA GLU A 168 15.47 -1.32 -4.78
C GLU A 168 15.45 -1.45 -3.25
N ASN A 169 14.54 -0.72 -2.57
CA ASN A 169 14.44 -0.73 -1.11
C ASN A 169 12.98 -0.83 -0.63
N PRO A 170 12.34 -2.01 -0.76
CA PRO A 170 10.95 -2.22 -0.36
C PRO A 170 10.76 -2.05 1.15
N TYR A 171 11.73 -2.48 1.95
CA TYR A 171 11.73 -2.31 3.41
C TYR A 171 11.75 -0.83 3.81
N GLY A 172 12.57 -0.01 3.14
CA GLY A 172 12.62 1.43 3.35
C GLY A 172 11.28 2.10 3.02
N PHE A 173 10.61 1.66 1.97
CA PHE A 173 9.26 2.15 1.63
C PHE A 173 8.22 1.74 2.68
N ILE A 174 8.25 0.50 3.16
CA ILE A 174 7.36 0.02 4.22
C ILE A 174 7.59 0.80 5.51
N ASN A 175 8.85 0.98 5.93
CA ASN A 175 9.18 1.77 7.12
C ASN A 175 8.69 3.23 6.98
N TYR A 176 8.85 3.83 5.79
CA TYR A 176 8.27 5.15 5.49
C TYR A 176 6.74 5.16 5.70
N MET A 177 6.02 4.16 5.19
CA MET A 177 4.57 4.03 5.38
C MET A 177 4.18 3.82 6.85
N VAL A 178 4.87 2.93 7.56
CA VAL A 178 4.65 2.64 8.99
C VAL A 178 4.74 3.93 9.81
N GLN A 179 5.76 4.76 9.56
CA GLN A 179 5.92 6.06 10.23
C GLN A 179 4.78 7.07 9.92
N LYS A 180 4.10 6.95 8.78
CA LYS A 180 2.94 7.79 8.42
C LYS A 180 1.59 7.22 8.87
N THR A 181 1.55 5.97 9.33
CA THR A 181 0.30 5.28 9.72
C THR A 181 -0.51 5.99 10.81
N PRO A 182 0.08 6.61 11.87
CA PRO A 182 -0.69 7.40 12.84
C PRO A 182 -1.51 8.51 12.19
N PHE A 183 -0.91 9.24 11.25
CA PHE A 183 -1.56 10.33 10.54
C PHE A 183 -2.61 9.80 9.57
N PHE A 184 -2.31 8.73 8.84
CA PHE A 184 -3.28 8.06 7.99
C PHE A 184 -4.56 7.67 8.76
N LEU A 185 -4.40 7.01 9.91
CA LEU A 185 -5.54 6.62 10.75
C LEU A 185 -6.29 7.81 11.32
N PHE A 186 -5.57 8.89 11.68
CA PHE A 186 -6.18 10.14 12.08
C PHE A 186 -7.09 10.70 10.97
N PHE A 187 -6.60 10.82 9.75
CA PHE A 187 -7.37 11.34 8.62
C PHE A 187 -8.46 10.39 8.12
N CYS A 188 -8.37 9.08 8.39
CA CYS A 188 -9.45 8.12 8.12
C CYS A 188 -10.56 8.15 9.16
N SER A 189 -10.25 8.55 10.40
CA SER A 189 -11.21 8.54 11.51
C SER A 189 -12.49 9.35 11.25
N PRO A 190 -12.48 10.52 10.56
CA PRO A 190 -13.71 11.22 10.16
C PRO A 190 -14.65 10.40 9.30
N ILE A 191 -14.10 9.63 8.35
CA ILE A 191 -14.89 8.81 7.42
C ILE A 191 -15.55 7.65 8.18
N LEU A 192 -14.79 6.99 9.05
CA LEU A 192 -15.30 5.92 9.91
C LEU A 192 -16.34 6.45 10.92
N ALA A 193 -16.12 7.64 11.47
CA ALA A 193 -17.06 8.31 12.36
C ALA A 193 -18.35 8.71 11.64
N LEU A 194 -18.26 9.14 10.38
CA LEU A 194 -19.42 9.45 9.54
C LEU A 194 -20.29 8.20 9.35
N PHE A 195 -19.67 7.05 9.12
CA PHE A 195 -20.40 5.79 9.00
C PHE A 195 -21.04 5.36 10.32
N LEU A 196 -20.32 5.46 11.43
CA LEU A 196 -20.90 5.25 12.76
C LEU A 196 -22.10 6.18 13.00
N TRP A 197 -21.97 7.46 12.64
CA TRP A 197 -23.05 8.42 12.76
C TRP A 197 -24.26 8.03 11.90
N LEU A 198 -24.06 7.61 10.66
CA LEU A 198 -25.13 7.13 9.78
C LEU A 198 -25.82 5.87 10.33
N LEU A 199 -25.03 4.87 10.75
CA LEU A 199 -25.53 3.61 11.32
C LEU A 199 -26.31 3.83 12.63
N TYR A 200 -25.96 4.87 13.39
CA TYR A 200 -26.57 5.21 14.68
C TYR A 200 -27.37 6.52 14.66
N TYR A 201 -27.80 6.98 13.47
CA TYR A 201 -28.53 8.25 13.30
C TYR A 201 -29.73 8.39 14.24
N ARG A 202 -30.44 7.29 14.52
CA ARG A 202 -31.61 7.26 15.43
C ARG A 202 -31.29 7.56 16.90
N LYS A 203 -30.02 7.56 17.32
CA LYS A 203 -29.60 7.74 18.72
C LYS A 203 -29.38 9.19 19.14
N LYS A 204 -29.65 10.16 18.24
CA LYS A 204 -29.52 11.61 18.50
C LYS A 204 -28.16 12.01 19.10
N ARG A 205 -27.08 11.37 18.64
CA ARG A 205 -25.71 11.67 19.02
C ARG A 205 -25.09 12.56 17.95
N TYR A 206 -24.30 13.55 18.36
CA TYR A 206 -23.62 14.42 17.41
C TYR A 206 -22.47 13.66 16.74
N TYR A 207 -22.17 14.00 15.49
CA TYR A 207 -21.04 13.44 14.73
C TYR A 207 -19.73 13.44 15.53
N MET A 208 -19.44 14.55 16.24
CA MET A 208 -18.23 14.68 17.06
C MET A 208 -18.17 13.66 18.20
N GLU A 209 -19.31 13.23 18.75
CA GLU A 209 -19.31 12.20 19.79
C GLU A 209 -18.90 10.83 19.22
N HIS A 210 -19.30 10.51 17.99
CA HIS A 210 -18.88 9.27 17.30
C HIS A 210 -17.38 9.29 16.96
N LEU A 211 -16.87 10.45 16.56
CA LEU A 211 -15.45 10.65 16.29
C LEU A 211 -14.61 10.47 17.56
N VAL A 212 -15.05 11.08 18.67
CA VAL A 212 -14.41 10.90 19.99
C VAL A 212 -14.47 9.44 20.44
N PHE A 213 -15.62 8.77 20.26
CA PHE A 213 -15.76 7.34 20.54
C PHE A 213 -14.72 6.51 19.76
N LEU A 214 -14.55 6.79 18.47
CA LEU A 214 -13.58 6.09 17.63
C LEU A 214 -12.13 6.32 18.10
N PHE A 215 -11.78 7.55 18.49
CA PHE A 215 -10.46 7.82 19.06
C PHE A 215 -10.20 7.06 20.37
N HIS A 216 -11.21 6.85 21.21
CA HIS A 216 -11.06 6.00 22.38
C HIS A 216 -10.82 4.53 22.02
N ILE A 217 -11.50 4.01 20.99
CA ILE A 217 -11.26 2.65 20.48
C ILE A 217 -9.83 2.52 19.95
N PHE A 218 -9.39 3.44 19.09
CA PHE A 218 -8.03 3.41 18.55
C PHE A 218 -6.97 3.57 19.64
N SER A 219 -7.18 4.48 20.60
CA SER A 219 -6.25 4.64 21.73
C SER A 219 -6.12 3.36 22.54
N PHE A 220 -7.22 2.63 22.76
CA PHE A 220 -7.18 1.34 23.43
C PHE A 220 -6.37 0.33 22.63
N VAL A 221 -6.59 0.21 21.31
CA VAL A 221 -5.85 -0.72 20.45
C VAL A 221 -4.36 -0.41 20.48
N PHE A 222 -3.96 0.85 20.29
CA PHE A 222 -2.53 1.24 20.33
C PHE A 222 -1.89 1.05 21.69
N LEU A 223 -2.61 1.36 22.77
CA LEU A 223 -2.11 1.13 24.11
C LEU A 223 -1.93 -0.37 24.38
N ALA A 224 -2.90 -1.19 23.97
CA ALA A 224 -2.83 -2.63 24.14
C ALA A 224 -1.71 -3.25 23.28
N LEU A 225 -1.50 -2.75 22.06
CA LEU A 225 -0.37 -3.14 21.21
C LEU A 225 0.97 -2.79 21.86
N LEU A 226 1.11 -1.58 22.41
CA LEU A 226 2.32 -1.17 23.13
C LEU A 226 2.60 -2.09 24.34
N ILE A 227 1.57 -2.45 25.09
CA ILE A 227 1.67 -3.37 26.23
C ILE A 227 2.01 -4.79 25.77
N ALA A 228 1.43 -5.26 24.66
CA ALA A 228 1.68 -6.60 24.11
C ALA A 228 3.09 -6.73 23.51
N MET A 229 3.61 -5.66 22.91
CA MET A 229 4.91 -5.65 22.24
C MET A 229 6.08 -5.99 23.18
N ILE A 230 6.05 -5.54 24.43
CA ILE A 230 7.15 -5.78 25.40
C ILE A 230 7.38 -7.28 25.66
N PRO A 231 6.38 -8.05 26.13
CA PRO A 231 6.53 -9.49 26.33
C PRO A 231 6.72 -10.26 25.03
N ASP A 232 6.06 -9.89 23.94
CA ASP A 232 6.22 -10.55 22.63
C ASP A 232 7.69 -10.46 22.15
N LEU A 233 8.34 -9.30 22.36
CA LEU A 233 9.76 -9.11 22.06
C LEU A 233 10.69 -9.98 22.93
N ILE A 234 10.34 -10.21 24.21
CA ILE A 234 11.14 -11.04 25.13
C ILE A 234 11.00 -12.53 24.77
N ILE A 235 9.80 -12.95 24.38
CA ILE A 235 9.48 -14.35 24.06
C ILE A 235 9.90 -14.70 22.63
N GLY A 236 10.01 -13.70 21.74
CA GLY A 236 10.28 -13.89 20.31
C GLY A 236 9.06 -14.43 19.56
N THR A 237 7.85 -14.05 19.96
CA THR A 237 6.60 -14.51 19.34
C THR A 237 5.54 -13.40 19.37
N ASP A 238 4.63 -13.36 18.39
CA ASP A 238 3.52 -12.38 18.34
C ASP A 238 2.21 -12.87 18.97
N ILE A 239 2.29 -13.74 19.98
CA ILE A 239 1.11 -14.41 20.56
C ILE A 239 0.18 -13.39 21.22
N LEU A 240 0.70 -12.39 21.92
CA LEU A 240 -0.14 -11.42 22.64
C LEU A 240 -0.80 -10.43 21.69
N GLN A 241 -0.09 -9.98 20.65
CA GLN A 241 -0.69 -9.22 19.56
C GLN A 241 -1.79 -10.03 18.83
N GLY A 242 -1.53 -11.31 18.53
CA GLY A 242 -2.52 -12.21 17.95
C GLY A 242 -3.76 -12.38 18.82
N LEU A 243 -3.58 -12.59 20.13
CA LEU A 243 -4.68 -12.68 21.11
C LEU A 243 -5.46 -11.36 21.22
N LEU A 244 -4.76 -10.23 21.12
CA LEU A 244 -5.36 -8.90 21.12
C LEU A 244 -6.33 -8.76 19.95
N PHE A 245 -5.94 -9.10 18.73
CA PHE A 245 -6.83 -8.97 17.57
C PHE A 245 -7.89 -10.07 17.47
N LEU A 246 -7.60 -11.28 17.93
CA LEU A 246 -8.53 -12.41 17.83
C LEU A 246 -9.64 -12.34 18.88
N ILE A 247 -9.32 -11.95 20.12
CA ILE A 247 -10.24 -12.08 21.26
C ILE A 247 -10.48 -10.73 21.94
N ILE A 248 -9.43 -10.09 22.44
CA ILE A 248 -9.56 -8.94 23.34
C ILE A 248 -10.16 -7.73 22.62
N GLY A 249 -9.70 -7.44 21.41
CA GLY A 249 -10.12 -6.33 20.56
C GLY A 249 -11.59 -6.43 20.15
N PRO A 250 -12.03 -7.53 19.52
CA PRO A 250 -13.44 -7.75 19.17
C PRO A 250 -14.36 -7.68 20.41
N PHE A 251 -13.94 -8.29 21.52
CA PHE A 251 -14.70 -8.26 22.77
C PHE A 251 -14.83 -6.84 23.33
N TYR A 252 -13.72 -6.10 23.40
CA TYR A 252 -13.71 -4.71 23.84
C TYR A 252 -14.56 -3.84 22.94
N PHE A 253 -14.42 -3.96 21.62
CA PHE A 253 -15.17 -3.17 20.66
C PHE A 253 -16.68 -3.41 20.77
N TYR A 254 -17.11 -4.68 20.86
CA TYR A 254 -18.51 -5.03 21.14
C TYR A 254 -19.02 -4.38 22.44
N LYS A 255 -18.25 -4.51 23.53
CA LYS A 255 -18.62 -3.96 24.84
C LYS A 255 -18.70 -2.44 24.81
N ALA A 256 -17.76 -1.79 24.12
CA ALA A 256 -17.73 -0.35 23.94
C ALA A 256 -18.94 0.16 23.14
N LEU A 257 -19.28 -0.48 22.02
CA LEU A 257 -20.50 -0.16 21.26
C LEU A 257 -21.76 -0.29 22.13
N ARG A 258 -21.86 -1.39 22.88
CA ARG A 258 -23.03 -1.64 23.74
C ARG A 258 -23.16 -0.57 24.82
N ASN A 259 -22.08 -0.26 25.51
CA ASN A 259 -22.07 0.70 26.62
C ASN A 259 -22.31 2.13 26.13
N TYR A 260 -21.74 2.49 24.99
CA TYR A 260 -21.84 3.83 24.43
C TYR A 260 -23.24 4.11 23.84
N TYR A 261 -23.77 3.19 23.02
CA TYR A 261 -25.08 3.39 22.36
C TYR A 261 -26.28 2.89 23.18
N GLN A 262 -26.05 2.18 24.27
CA GLN A 262 -27.07 1.66 25.19
C GLN A 262 -28.19 0.93 24.44
N GLN A 263 -27.83 -0.08 23.66
CA GLN A 263 -28.76 -0.90 22.87
C GLN A 263 -28.91 -2.31 23.45
N LYS A 264 -30.02 -2.98 23.07
CA LYS A 264 -30.23 -4.40 23.37
C LYS A 264 -29.14 -5.24 22.69
N ARG A 265 -28.73 -6.33 23.34
CA ARG A 265 -27.59 -7.18 22.90
C ARG A 265 -27.69 -7.60 21.44
N LEU A 266 -28.86 -8.11 21.02
CA LEU A 266 -29.07 -8.58 19.65
C LEU A 266 -28.85 -7.47 18.60
N ILE A 267 -29.38 -6.28 18.85
CA ILE A 267 -29.22 -5.12 17.95
C ILE A 267 -27.75 -4.72 17.89
N THR A 268 -27.04 -4.74 19.02
CA THR A 268 -25.62 -4.43 19.05
C THR A 268 -24.80 -5.47 18.29
N ILE A 269 -25.11 -6.77 18.39
CA ILE A 269 -24.40 -7.82 17.65
C ILE A 269 -24.60 -7.66 16.14
N ILE A 270 -25.84 -7.44 15.67
CA ILE A 270 -26.12 -7.23 14.24
C ILE A 270 -25.35 -6.03 13.71
N LYS A 271 -25.39 -4.90 14.44
CA LYS A 271 -24.63 -3.70 14.05
C LYS A 271 -23.13 -3.90 14.13
N PHE A 272 -22.64 -4.66 15.11
CA PHE A 272 -21.22 -4.99 15.25
C PHE A 272 -20.72 -5.78 14.04
N VAL A 273 -21.43 -6.82 13.60
CA VAL A 273 -21.06 -7.61 12.41
C VAL A 273 -21.05 -6.72 11.17
N PHE A 274 -22.11 -5.95 10.96
CA PHE A 274 -22.21 -5.01 9.83
C PHE A 274 -21.07 -3.99 9.83
N LEU A 275 -20.73 -3.46 11.00
CA LEU A 275 -19.67 -2.48 11.17
C LEU A 275 -18.28 -3.07 10.90
N ASN A 276 -18.02 -4.32 11.29
CA ASN A 276 -16.75 -5.00 10.97
C ASN A 276 -16.59 -5.20 9.46
N ILE A 277 -17.64 -5.63 8.75
CA ILE A 277 -17.62 -5.77 7.29
C ILE A 277 -17.33 -4.42 6.63
N PHE A 278 -18.04 -3.37 7.05
CA PHE A 278 -17.84 -2.04 6.50
C PHE A 278 -16.45 -1.48 6.81
N PHE A 279 -15.96 -1.63 8.05
CA PHE A 279 -14.61 -1.19 8.42
C PHE A 279 -13.56 -1.92 7.61
N TRP A 280 -13.70 -3.22 7.37
CA TRP A 280 -12.78 -3.96 6.50
C TRP A 280 -12.74 -3.36 5.08
N ILE A 281 -13.90 -3.17 4.43
CA ILE A 281 -13.98 -2.55 3.09
C ILE A 281 -13.38 -1.13 3.11
N SER A 282 -13.77 -0.31 4.07
CA SER A 282 -13.32 1.08 4.20
C SER A 282 -11.81 1.16 4.42
N THR A 283 -11.25 0.29 5.25
CA THR A 283 -9.81 0.25 5.53
C THR A 283 -9.04 -0.28 4.33
N THR A 284 -9.56 -1.24 3.56
CA THR A 284 -8.92 -1.68 2.31
C THR A 284 -8.86 -0.54 1.30
N ILE A 285 -9.96 0.16 1.05
CA ILE A 285 -9.99 1.30 0.12
C ILE A 285 -9.05 2.41 0.59
N ALA A 286 -9.13 2.78 1.87
CA ALA A 286 -8.27 3.80 2.45
C ALA A 286 -6.79 3.38 2.40
N GLY A 287 -6.49 2.10 2.65
CA GLY A 287 -5.15 1.53 2.59
C GLY A 287 -4.56 1.57 1.18
N LEU A 288 -5.35 1.29 0.15
CA LEU A 288 -4.93 1.45 -1.25
C LEU A 288 -4.63 2.92 -1.58
N ILE A 289 -5.51 3.84 -1.18
CA ILE A 289 -5.28 5.28 -1.35
C ILE A 289 -3.98 5.71 -0.63
N PHE A 290 -3.77 5.22 0.59
CA PHE A 290 -2.57 5.49 1.36
C PHE A 290 -1.31 4.93 0.72
N LEU A 291 -1.36 3.74 0.14
CA LEU A 291 -0.26 3.14 -0.62
C LEU A 291 0.08 4.01 -1.83
N PHE A 292 -0.90 4.39 -2.65
CA PHE A 292 -0.67 5.22 -3.83
C PHE A 292 -0.12 6.60 -3.47
N ILE A 293 -0.67 7.25 -2.44
CA ILE A 293 -0.18 8.54 -1.96
C ILE A 293 1.25 8.39 -1.42
N SER A 294 1.53 7.35 -0.64
CA SER A 294 2.87 7.11 -0.10
C SER A 294 3.87 6.83 -1.20
N ALA A 295 3.54 6.00 -2.19
CA ALA A 295 4.38 5.73 -3.35
C ALA A 295 4.62 6.99 -4.20
N ALA A 296 3.62 7.87 -4.29
CA ALA A 296 3.76 9.15 -4.97
C ALA A 296 4.61 10.17 -4.21
N LEU A 297 4.79 10.03 -2.89
CA LEU A 297 5.51 10.97 -2.03
C LEU A 297 6.85 10.42 -1.49
N TYR A 298 7.17 9.16 -1.77
CA TYR A 298 8.39 8.50 -1.33
C TYR A 298 9.62 8.96 -2.12
#